data_AF-A0A2V8YQ11-F1
#
_entry.id   AF-A0A2V8YQ11-F1
#
_cell.length_a   1.000
_cell.length_b   1.000
_cell.length_c   1.000
_cell.angle_alpha   90.00
_cell.angle_beta   90.00
_cell.angle_gamma   90.00
#
_symmetry.space_group_name_H-M   'P 1'
#
loop_
_entity.id
_entity.type
_entity.pdbx_description
1 polymer ?
#
loop_
_entity_poly.entity_id
_entity_poly.type
_entity_poly.pdbx_seq_one_letter_code
_entity_poly.pdbx_strand_id
1 'polypeptide(L)'
;MKTSRPLASSLFVFAVAVILAPFLTPARKPATADLLVLNNVTVVEVRTGTLQPDQTVILKRDRIYSMGPSNSAKYPRNAESENCRGLYLIPGLWDMHVHLVFGDWFPDAQDISLPLFIANGVTGVRDMGSELAVVQD
;
A
#
# COMPACT_ATOMS: atom_id res chain seq x y z
N MET A 1 61.74 -1.22 41.62
CA MET A 1 61.75 -0.80 40.21
C MET A 1 60.50 -1.35 39.54
N LYS A 2 59.61 -0.49 39.02
CA LYS A 2 58.26 -0.84 38.52
C LYS A 2 58.34 -1.64 37.21
N THR A 3 57.66 -2.78 37.15
CA THR A 3 57.50 -3.60 35.94
C THR A 3 56.38 -3.03 35.06
N SER A 4 56.73 -2.48 33.90
CA SER A 4 55.78 -2.00 32.89
C SER A 4 55.20 -3.19 32.11
N ARG A 5 53.88 -3.36 32.15
CA ARG A 5 53.14 -4.34 31.32
C ARG A 5 53.18 -3.88 29.86
N PRO A 6 53.34 -4.78 28.86
CA PRO A 6 53.43 -4.38 27.47
C PRO A 6 52.08 -3.87 26.97
N LEU A 7 52.04 -2.59 26.59
CA LEU A 7 50.90 -1.88 26.01
C LEU A 7 50.33 -2.54 24.73
N ALA A 8 51.10 -3.46 24.13
CA ALA A 8 50.82 -4.07 22.83
C ALA A 8 49.64 -5.08 22.84
N SER A 9 49.35 -5.73 23.98
CA SER A 9 48.28 -6.75 24.04
C SER A 9 46.87 -6.14 24.08
N SER A 10 46.71 -4.95 24.68
CA SER A 10 45.41 -4.25 24.70
C SER A 10 45.04 -3.62 23.37
N LEU A 11 46.00 -3.17 22.55
CA LEU A 11 45.71 -2.64 21.21
C LEU A 11 45.22 -3.72 20.24
N PHE A 12 45.70 -4.97 20.38
CA PHE A 12 45.34 -6.06 19.48
C PHE A 12 43.90 -6.54 19.68
N VAL A 13 43.43 -6.62 20.94
CA VAL A 13 42.03 -6.97 21.26
C VAL A 13 41.06 -5.88 20.80
N PHE A 14 41.46 -4.60 20.89
CA PHE A 14 40.67 -3.47 20.40
C PHE A 14 40.55 -3.48 18.87
N ALA A 15 41.66 -3.79 18.16
CA ALA A 15 41.66 -3.89 16.71
C ALA A 15 40.75 -5.02 16.19
N VAL A 16 40.74 -6.19 16.83
CA VAL A 16 39.85 -7.31 16.45
C VAL A 16 38.37 -6.98 16.71
N ALA A 17 38.05 -6.32 17.83
CA ALA A 17 36.68 -5.92 18.14
C ALA A 17 36.12 -4.87 17.16
N VAL A 18 36.96 -3.97 16.65
CA VAL A 18 36.58 -2.97 15.63
C VAL A 18 36.40 -3.60 14.25
N ILE A 19 37.18 -4.65 13.92
CA ILE A 19 37.05 -5.37 12.63
C ILE A 19 35.80 -6.26 12.58
N LEU A 20 35.33 -6.78 13.72
CA LEU A 20 34.09 -7.57 13.80
C LEU A 20 32.80 -6.76 13.99
N ALA A 21 32.90 -5.50 14.43
CA ALA A 21 31.74 -4.62 14.62
C ALA A 21 30.82 -4.43 13.38
N PRO A 22 31.31 -4.33 12.13
CA PRO A 22 30.43 -4.19 10.97
C PRO A 22 29.72 -5.49 10.58
N PHE A 23 30.11 -6.64 11.14
CA PHE A 23 29.45 -7.93 10.88
C PHE A 23 28.34 -8.26 11.89
N LEU A 24 28.18 -7.45 12.93
CA LEU A 24 27.10 -7.55 13.93
C LEU A 24 25.88 -6.69 13.58
N THR A 25 25.86 -6.04 12.40
CA THR A 25 24.65 -5.36 11.93
C THR A 25 23.57 -6.42 11.71
N PRO A 26 22.43 -6.37 12.42
CA PRO A 26 21.32 -7.25 12.11
C PRO A 26 20.95 -7.01 10.65
N ALA A 27 20.87 -8.09 9.86
CA ALA A 27 20.39 -8.02 8.49
C ALA A 27 19.08 -7.22 8.48
N ARG A 28 19.08 -6.08 7.79
CA ARG A 28 17.89 -5.24 7.64
C ARG A 28 16.84 -6.15 7.01
N LYS A 29 15.82 -6.54 7.78
CA LYS A 29 14.70 -7.34 7.25
C LYS A 29 14.22 -6.64 5.97
N PRO A 30 14.05 -7.38 4.86
CA PRO A 30 13.54 -6.77 3.63
C PRO A 30 12.29 -6.00 4.00
N ALA A 31 12.24 -4.73 3.63
CA ALA A 31 11.06 -3.92 3.87
C ALA A 31 9.90 -4.64 3.18
N THR A 32 8.94 -5.14 3.95
CA THR A 32 7.63 -5.62 3.47
C THR A 32 6.76 -4.45 3.01
N ALA A 33 7.39 -3.36 2.57
CA ALA A 33 6.85 -2.01 2.47
C ALA A 33 5.84 -1.82 1.35
N ASP A 34 5.53 -2.86 0.57
CA ASP A 34 4.62 -2.75 -0.57
C ASP A 34 3.42 -3.70 -0.45
N LEU A 35 3.16 -4.31 0.71
CA LEU A 35 2.00 -5.19 0.90
C LEU A 35 0.97 -4.55 1.82
N LEU A 36 -0.23 -4.33 1.28
CA LEU A 36 -1.45 -4.03 2.04
C LEU A 36 -2.32 -5.29 2.06
N VAL A 37 -2.76 -5.69 3.25
CA VAL A 37 -3.55 -6.89 3.48
C VAL A 37 -4.90 -6.53 4.08
N LEU A 38 -5.97 -6.73 3.32
CA LEU A 38 -7.35 -6.58 3.79
C LEU A 38 -7.85 -7.96 4.24
N ASN A 39 -7.96 -8.19 5.55
CA ASN A 39 -8.34 -9.50 6.10
C ASN A 39 -9.81 -9.54 6.54
N ASN A 40 -10.42 -10.73 6.51
CA ASN A 40 -11.80 -10.98 6.94
C ASN A 40 -12.87 -10.12 6.25
N VAL A 41 -12.66 -9.73 5.00
CA VAL A 41 -13.62 -8.94 4.23
C VAL A 41 -14.66 -9.81 3.53
N THR A 42 -15.85 -9.27 3.29
CA THR A 42 -16.81 -9.87 2.35
C THR A 42 -16.58 -9.32 0.96
N VAL A 43 -16.14 -10.16 0.02
CA VAL A 43 -15.95 -9.75 -1.38
C VAL A 43 -17.26 -9.89 -2.14
N VAL A 44 -17.65 -8.84 -2.87
CA VAL A 44 -18.77 -8.89 -3.82
C VAL A 44 -18.25 -9.41 -5.16
N GLU A 45 -18.55 -10.67 -5.49
CA GLU A 45 -18.18 -11.25 -6.78
C GLU A 45 -19.12 -10.77 -7.86
N VAL A 46 -18.74 -9.68 -8.52
CA VAL A 46 -19.59 -9.00 -9.51
C VAL A 46 -19.93 -9.85 -10.73
N ARG A 47 -19.16 -10.90 -11.06
CA ARG A 47 -19.47 -11.77 -12.20
C ARG A 47 -20.63 -12.71 -11.93
N THR A 48 -20.78 -13.15 -10.68
CA THR A 48 -21.79 -14.13 -10.27
C THR A 48 -22.90 -13.53 -9.42
N GLY A 49 -22.69 -12.33 -8.87
CA GLY A 49 -23.60 -11.67 -7.93
C GLY A 49 -23.54 -12.24 -6.51
N THR A 50 -22.58 -13.13 -6.21
CA THR A 50 -22.47 -13.78 -4.90
C THR A 50 -21.62 -12.97 -3.92
N LEU A 51 -21.97 -13.05 -2.64
CA LEU A 51 -21.14 -12.54 -1.55
C LEU A 51 -20.22 -13.65 -1.05
N GLN A 52 -18.90 -13.39 -1.05
CA GLN A 52 -17.89 -14.30 -0.54
C GLN A 52 -17.38 -13.78 0.81
N PRO A 53 -17.87 -14.28 1.95
CA PRO A 53 -17.39 -13.86 3.26
C PRO A 53 -16.00 -14.40 3.58
N ASP A 54 -15.40 -13.86 4.64
CA ASP A 54 -14.13 -14.32 5.23
C ASP A 54 -12.96 -14.41 4.25
N GLN A 55 -12.88 -13.49 3.30
CA GLN A 55 -11.77 -13.41 2.35
C GLN A 55 -10.63 -12.54 2.87
N THR A 56 -9.42 -12.85 2.42
CA THR A 56 -8.26 -11.97 2.53
C THR A 56 -7.81 -11.56 1.14
N VAL A 57 -7.67 -10.25 0.93
CA VAL A 57 -7.15 -9.67 -0.32
C VAL A 57 -5.81 -9.03 -0.03
N ILE A 58 -4.79 -9.43 -0.79
CA ILE A 58 -3.43 -8.93 -0.65
C ILE A 58 -3.14 -8.07 -1.87
N LEU A 59 -2.81 -6.81 -1.64
CA LEU A 59 -2.35 -5.87 -2.65
C LEU A 59 -0.82 -5.80 -2.60
N LYS A 60 -0.21 -5.70 -3.78
CA LYS A 60 1.20 -5.36 -3.93
C LYS A 60 1.29 -4.12 -4.81
N ARG A 61 1.64 -2.97 -4.21
CA ARG A 61 1.60 -1.66 -4.87
C ARG A 61 0.20 -1.37 -5.44
N ASP A 62 0.11 -1.21 -6.75
CA ASP A 62 -1.08 -0.86 -7.54
C ASP A 62 -1.88 -2.07 -8.01
N ARG A 63 -1.52 -3.29 -7.59
CA ARG A 63 -2.12 -4.53 -8.10
C ARG A 63 -2.63 -5.43 -6.99
N ILE A 64 -3.77 -6.08 -7.25
CA ILE A 64 -4.22 -7.23 -6.47
C ILE A 64 -3.23 -8.37 -6.74
N TYR A 65 -2.52 -8.78 -5.70
CA TYR A 65 -1.53 -9.86 -5.76
C TYR A 65 -2.21 -11.23 -5.59
N SER A 66 -3.14 -11.35 -4.64
CA SER A 66 -3.89 -12.58 -4.41
C SER A 66 -5.17 -12.33 -3.61
N MET A 67 -6.14 -13.24 -3.74
CA MET A 67 -7.38 -13.29 -2.96
C MET A 67 -7.64 -14.76 -2.57
N GLY A 68 -8.19 -15.00 -1.37
CA GLY A 68 -8.73 -16.30 -1.01
C GLY A 68 -9.22 -16.38 0.44
N PRO A 69 -9.63 -17.58 0.91
CA PRO A 69 -10.13 -17.77 2.27
C PRO A 69 -9.11 -17.35 3.33
N SER A 70 -9.55 -16.55 4.31
CA SER A 70 -8.66 -15.91 5.30
C SER A 70 -7.89 -16.91 6.15
N ASN A 71 -8.48 -18.08 6.43
CA ASN A 71 -7.83 -19.15 7.20
C ASN A 71 -6.62 -19.78 6.48
N SER A 72 -6.49 -19.56 5.16
CA SER A 72 -5.45 -20.15 4.32
C SER A 72 -4.47 -19.11 3.78
N ALA A 73 -4.77 -17.82 3.96
CA ALA A 73 -3.96 -16.72 3.45
C ALA A 73 -2.60 -16.65 4.15
N LYS A 74 -1.54 -16.42 3.35
CA LYS A 74 -0.15 -16.35 3.83
C LYS A 74 0.46 -15.02 3.43
N TYR A 75 0.88 -14.24 4.43
CA TYR A 75 1.57 -12.98 4.25
C TYR A 75 2.55 -12.75 5.42
N PRO A 76 3.61 -11.93 5.23
CA PRO A 76 4.54 -11.61 6.30
C PRO A 76 3.83 -10.97 7.50
N ARG A 77 4.23 -11.34 8.73
CA ARG A 77 3.66 -10.77 9.97
C ARG A 77 3.82 -9.26 10.11
N ASN A 78 4.74 -8.66 9.36
CA ASN A 78 5.02 -7.23 9.32
C ASN A 78 4.48 -6.53 8.06
N ALA A 79 3.58 -7.18 7.31
CA ALA A 79 2.81 -6.50 6.28
C ALA A 79 1.80 -5.54 6.92
N GLU A 80 1.48 -4.44 6.24
CA GLU A 80 0.38 -3.57 6.64
C GLU A 80 -0.93 -4.35 6.49
N SER A 81 -1.72 -4.45 7.56
CA SER A 81 -2.93 -5.27 7.55
C SER A 81 -4.06 -4.61 8.30
N GLU A 82 -5.23 -4.60 7.65
CA GLU A 82 -6.48 -4.09 8.17
C GLU A 82 -7.51 -5.20 8.34
N ASN A 83 -8.28 -5.11 9.42
CA ASN A 83 -9.36 -6.05 9.71
C ASN A 83 -10.70 -5.50 9.22
N CYS A 84 -11.21 -6.11 8.15
CA CYS A 84 -12.36 -5.63 7.40
C CYS A 84 -13.65 -6.42 7.68
N ARG A 85 -13.74 -7.08 8.83
CA ARG A 85 -14.95 -7.83 9.21
C ARG A 85 -16.16 -6.93 9.31
N GLY A 86 -17.25 -7.36 8.68
CA GLY A 86 -18.48 -6.59 8.56
C GLY A 86 -18.44 -5.54 7.44
N LEU A 87 -17.30 -5.36 6.76
CA LEU A 87 -17.17 -4.51 5.58
C LEU A 87 -17.28 -5.34 4.30
N TYR A 88 -17.54 -4.64 3.20
CA TYR A 88 -17.63 -5.19 1.86
C TYR A 88 -16.51 -4.64 0.99
N LEU A 89 -15.93 -5.49 0.15
CA LEU A 89 -14.99 -5.11 -0.89
C LEU A 89 -15.66 -5.22 -2.26
N ILE A 90 -15.70 -4.09 -2.96
CA ILE A 90 -16.16 -3.98 -4.35
C ILE A 90 -15.00 -3.49 -5.23
N PRO A 91 -15.06 -3.72 -6.55
CA PRO A 91 -14.22 -2.98 -7.49
C PRO A 91 -14.47 -1.47 -7.36
N GLY A 92 -13.44 -0.66 -7.65
CA GLY A 92 -13.63 0.78 -7.77
C GLY A 92 -14.68 1.10 -8.84
N LEU A 93 -15.53 2.08 -8.57
CA LEU A 93 -16.67 2.40 -9.43
C LEU A 93 -16.20 3.09 -10.71
N TRP A 94 -17.01 2.93 -11.77
CA TRP A 94 -16.82 3.55 -13.07
C TRP A 94 -18.05 4.38 -13.43
N ASP A 95 -17.86 5.67 -13.70
CA ASP A 95 -18.89 6.54 -14.26
C ASP A 95 -18.66 6.75 -15.76
N MET A 96 -19.63 6.32 -16.58
CA MET A 96 -19.48 6.31 -18.03
C MET A 96 -19.97 7.59 -18.71
N HIS A 97 -20.50 8.56 -17.95
CA HIS A 97 -21.02 9.80 -18.51
C HIS A 97 -20.83 10.97 -17.53
N VAL A 98 -19.70 11.64 -17.63
CA VAL A 98 -19.41 12.84 -16.83
C VAL A 98 -19.05 14.03 -17.70
N HIS A 99 -19.15 15.20 -17.09
CA HIS A 99 -18.50 16.43 -17.53
C HIS A 99 -17.64 16.91 -16.37
N LEU A 100 -16.31 16.73 -16.45
CA LEU A 100 -15.37 17.19 -15.42
C LEU A 100 -15.42 18.71 -15.23
N VAL A 101 -15.66 19.45 -16.31
CA VAL A 101 -15.87 20.90 -16.33
C VAL A 101 -16.98 21.24 -17.31
N PHE A 102 -17.91 22.11 -16.92
CA PHE A 102 -19.04 22.49 -17.77
C PHE A 102 -19.44 23.95 -17.53
N GLY A 103 -18.88 24.83 -18.35
CA GLY A 103 -19.12 26.28 -18.26
C GLY A 103 -18.82 26.85 -16.86
N ASP A 104 -19.50 27.94 -16.53
CA ASP A 104 -19.35 28.69 -15.27
C ASP A 104 -20.38 28.30 -14.20
N TRP A 105 -21.24 27.31 -14.48
CA TRP A 105 -22.34 26.90 -13.59
C TRP A 105 -21.87 26.12 -12.36
N PHE A 106 -20.67 25.56 -12.41
CA PHE A 106 -20.01 24.93 -11.27
C PHE A 106 -18.63 25.57 -11.07
N PRO A 107 -18.54 26.62 -10.24
CA PRO A 107 -17.26 27.26 -9.93
C PRO A 107 -16.26 26.23 -9.40
N ASP A 108 -15.00 26.37 -9.79
CA ASP A 108 -13.88 25.54 -9.34
C ASP A 108 -14.01 24.04 -9.70
N ALA A 109 -14.90 23.67 -10.62
CA ALA A 109 -15.12 22.30 -11.08
C ALA A 109 -13.82 21.56 -11.43
N GLN A 110 -12.88 22.26 -12.06
CA GLN A 110 -11.58 21.70 -12.46
C GLN A 110 -10.80 21.14 -11.26
N ASP A 111 -10.87 21.82 -10.11
CA ASP A 111 -10.10 21.46 -8.92
C ASP A 111 -10.81 20.41 -8.07
N ILE A 112 -12.16 20.36 -8.10
CA ILE A 112 -12.94 19.53 -7.16
C ILE A 112 -13.54 18.27 -7.79
N SER A 113 -13.75 18.23 -9.11
CA SER A 113 -14.44 17.10 -9.77
C SER A 113 -13.72 15.77 -9.53
N LEU A 114 -12.44 15.66 -9.86
CA LEU A 114 -11.67 14.42 -9.68
C LEU A 114 -11.55 13.99 -8.20
N PRO A 115 -11.20 14.87 -7.25
CA PRO A 115 -11.22 14.52 -5.83
C PRO A 115 -12.58 14.03 -5.32
N LEU A 116 -13.68 14.63 -5.78
CA LEU A 116 -15.03 14.22 -5.40
C LEU A 116 -15.37 12.80 -5.88
N PHE A 117 -14.95 12.42 -7.09
CA PHE A 117 -15.12 11.05 -7.58
C PHE A 117 -14.41 10.04 -6.68
N ILE A 118 -13.15 10.29 -6.33
CA ILE A 118 -12.36 9.42 -5.44
C ILE A 118 -12.99 9.32 -4.05
N ALA A 119 -13.43 10.45 -3.48
CA ALA A 119 -14.10 10.49 -2.18
C ALA A 119 -15.39 9.65 -2.14
N ASN A 120 -16.03 9.43 -3.28
CA ASN A 120 -17.24 8.61 -3.44
C ASN A 120 -16.97 7.23 -4.06
N GLY A 121 -15.70 6.81 -4.15
CA GLY A 121 -15.31 5.47 -4.61
C GLY A 121 -15.32 5.28 -6.14
N VAL A 122 -15.49 6.36 -6.92
CA VAL A 122 -15.36 6.36 -8.38
C VAL A 122 -13.89 6.50 -8.75
N THR A 123 -13.34 5.45 -9.35
CA THR A 123 -11.91 5.36 -9.70
C THR A 123 -11.65 5.45 -11.21
N GLY A 124 -12.70 5.41 -12.02
CA GLY A 124 -12.64 5.60 -13.46
C GLY A 124 -13.82 6.43 -13.93
N VAL A 125 -13.57 7.36 -14.84
CA VAL A 125 -14.62 8.16 -15.48
C VAL A 125 -14.40 8.24 -16.98
N ARG A 126 -15.49 8.39 -17.74
CA ARG A 126 -15.46 8.77 -19.16
C ARG A 126 -16.07 10.15 -19.31
N ASP A 127 -15.22 11.12 -19.64
CA ASP A 127 -15.66 12.47 -20.00
C ASP A 127 -16.32 12.46 -21.40
N MET A 128 -17.53 12.98 -21.50
CA MET A 128 -18.34 12.97 -22.71
C MET A 128 -18.58 14.36 -23.32
N GLY A 129 -18.02 15.43 -22.75
CA GLY A 129 -18.26 16.77 -23.28
C GLY A 129 -17.76 17.92 -22.44
N SER A 130 -16.71 17.74 -21.64
CA SER A 130 -15.98 18.87 -21.09
C SER A 130 -15.27 19.67 -22.17
N GLU A 131 -14.98 20.93 -21.85
CA GLU A 131 -14.12 21.77 -22.69
C GLU A 131 -12.72 21.16 -22.79
N LEU A 132 -12.35 20.73 -24.00
CA LEU A 132 -11.12 19.99 -24.25
C LEU A 132 -9.87 20.72 -23.75
N ALA A 133 -9.83 22.04 -23.93
CA ALA A 133 -8.71 22.89 -23.53
C ALA A 133 -8.47 22.90 -22.01
N VAL A 134 -9.48 22.55 -21.21
CA VAL A 134 -9.38 22.55 -19.74
C VAL A 134 -8.98 21.17 -19.19
N VAL A 135 -9.26 20.10 -19.93
CA VAL A 135 -9.06 18.71 -19.48
C VAL A 135 -7.84 18.01 -20.10
N GLN A 136 -7.17 18.62 -21.08
CA GLN A 136 -5.98 18.04 -21.75
C GLN A 136 -4.64 18.45 -21.14
N ASP A 137 -4.63 19.45 -20.26
CA ASP A 137 -3.44 19.94 -19.56
C ASP A 137 -3.15 19.14 -18.28
#